data_AF-A0A0B7I6V9-F1
#
_entry.id   AF-A0A0B7I6V9-F1
#
_cell.length_a   1.000
_cell.length_b   1.000
_cell.length_c   1.000
_cell.angle_alpha   90.00
_cell.angle_beta   90.00
_cell.angle_gamma   90.00
#
_symmetry.space_group_name_H-M   'P 1'
#
loop_
_entity.id
_entity.type
_entity.pdbx_description
1 polymer ?
#
loop_
_entity_poly.entity_id
_entity_poly.type
_entity_poly.pdbx_seq_one_letter_code
_entity_poly.pdbx_strand_id
1 'polypeptide(L)'
;MKNTSKISALESKFPILAIENDCLLSKEADITIGFSVQLPELFTLSGEDYQLLHSLWYKAIKVLPEYTVIHKQDWFLKENYTPNLQSENTTFLSRSYEKHFNERPFLHHRCYLFLNSTACGYR
;
A
#
# COMPACT_ATOMS: atom_id res chain seq x y z
N MET A 1 -11.57 -11.51 48.31
CA MET A 1 -11.28 -10.45 47.32
C MET A 1 -11.16 -11.12 45.94
N LYS A 2 -12.23 -11.13 45.15
CA LYS A 2 -12.20 -11.68 43.78
C LYS A 2 -11.62 -10.61 42.85
N ASN A 3 -10.50 -10.91 42.22
CA ASN A 3 -9.85 -10.05 41.25
C ASN A 3 -10.67 -10.11 39.94
N THR A 4 -11.57 -9.15 39.74
CA THR A 4 -12.27 -8.95 38.47
C THR A 4 -11.28 -8.30 37.50
N SER A 5 -10.63 -9.12 36.68
CA SER A 5 -9.95 -8.62 35.48
C SER A 5 -10.98 -7.78 34.70
N LYS A 6 -10.67 -6.49 34.50
CA LYS A 6 -11.53 -5.57 33.74
C LYS A 6 -11.64 -6.07 32.29
N ILE A 7 -12.66 -6.87 32.02
CA ILE A 7 -13.04 -7.24 30.66
C ILE A 7 -13.50 -5.95 29.98
N SER A 8 -12.62 -5.39 29.14
CA SER A 8 -12.89 -4.22 28.31
C SER A 8 -13.22 -4.71 26.91
N ALA A 9 -14.28 -4.16 26.31
CA ALA A 9 -14.66 -4.47 24.93
C ALA A 9 -13.52 -4.10 23.98
N LEU A 10 -13.26 -4.92 22.97
CA LEU A 10 -12.17 -4.71 22.01
C LEU A 10 -12.28 -3.34 21.29
N GLU A 11 -13.51 -2.90 21.03
CA GLU A 11 -13.86 -1.58 20.48
C GLU A 11 -13.28 -0.40 21.29
N SER A 12 -13.21 -0.54 22.62
CA SER A 12 -12.61 0.49 23.47
C SER A 12 -11.10 0.64 23.23
N LYS A 13 -10.43 -0.43 22.79
CA LYS A 13 -8.98 -0.48 22.54
C LYS A 13 -8.58 -0.19 21.10
N PHE A 14 -9.51 -0.24 20.15
CA PHE A 14 -9.17 0.10 18.76
C PHE A 14 -8.80 1.58 18.64
N PRO A 15 -7.68 1.92 17.98
CA PRO A 15 -7.23 3.31 17.82
C PRO A 15 -8.05 4.08 16.78
N ILE A 16 -8.70 3.36 15.87
CA ILE A 16 -9.54 3.94 14.81
C ILE A 16 -10.89 4.32 15.42
N LEU A 17 -11.29 5.57 15.22
CA LEU A 17 -12.58 6.12 15.62
C LEU A 17 -13.64 5.85 14.55
N ALA A 18 -13.39 6.29 13.32
CA ALA A 18 -14.32 6.18 12.20
C ALA A 18 -13.59 6.31 10.86
N ILE A 19 -14.29 5.96 9.78
CA ILE A 19 -13.85 6.22 8.40
C ILE A 19 -14.88 7.17 7.79
N GLU A 20 -14.44 8.38 7.44
CA GLU A 20 -15.30 9.42 6.86
C GLU A 20 -14.60 10.02 5.64
N ASN A 21 -15.33 10.20 4.54
CA ASN A 21 -14.80 10.78 3.29
C ASN A 21 -13.47 10.15 2.83
N ASP A 22 -13.39 8.82 2.84
CA ASP A 22 -12.19 8.05 2.49
C ASP A 22 -10.94 8.37 3.35
N CYS A 23 -11.14 9.02 4.49
CA CYS A 23 -10.12 9.32 5.48
C CYS A 23 -10.35 8.49 6.74
N LEU A 24 -9.26 7.98 7.32
CA LEU A 24 -9.27 7.29 8.60
C LEU A 24 -9.09 8.30 9.71
N LEU A 25 -10.02 8.32 10.66
CA LEU A 25 -9.99 9.17 11.84
C LEU A 25 -9.53 8.35 13.04
N SER A 26 -8.48 8.81 13.71
CA SER A 26 -8.02 8.26 14.99
C SER A 26 -8.83 8.84 16.16
N LYS A 27 -8.90 8.10 17.28
CA LYS A 27 -9.44 8.63 18.55
C LYS A 27 -8.66 9.84 19.09
N GLU A 28 -7.41 9.99 18.65
CA GLU A 28 -6.54 11.13 18.99
C GLU A 28 -6.73 12.33 18.04
N ALA A 29 -7.76 12.29 17.18
CA ALA A 29 -8.07 13.31 16.17
C ALA A 29 -7.04 13.43 15.03
N ASP A 30 -6.21 12.41 14.84
CA ASP A 30 -5.34 12.30 13.68
C ASP A 30 -6.10 11.84 12.43
N ILE A 31 -5.71 12.39 11.28
CA ILE A 31 -6.32 12.10 9.98
C ILE A 31 -5.30 11.35 9.13
N THR A 32 -5.64 10.11 8.77
CA THR A 32 -4.82 9.27 7.89
C THR A 32 -5.50 9.05 6.55
N ILE A 33 -4.76 9.26 5.46
CA ILE A 33 -5.19 8.95 4.10
C ILE A 33 -4.33 7.80 3.58
N GLY A 34 -4.97 6.77 3.03
CA GLY A 34 -4.31 5.61 2.44
C GLY A 34 -4.34 5.66 0.91
N PHE A 35 -3.19 5.44 0.28
CA PHE A 35 -3.05 5.32 -1.17
C PHE A 35 -2.52 3.93 -1.54
N SER A 36 -3.05 3.37 -2.62
CA SER A 36 -2.41 2.25 -3.31
C SER A 36 -1.47 2.79 -4.37
N VAL A 37 -0.20 2.37 -4.33
CA VAL A 37 0.83 2.83 -5.25
C VAL A 37 1.31 1.66 -6.08
N GLN A 38 1.26 1.82 -7.40
CA GLN A 38 1.91 0.90 -8.32
C GLN A 38 3.35 1.37 -8.54
N LEU A 39 4.31 0.54 -8.12
CA LEU A 39 5.73 0.79 -8.34
C LEU A 39 6.27 -0.12 -9.44
N PRO A 40 7.28 0.32 -10.18
CA PRO A 40 7.95 -0.53 -11.15
C PRO A 40 8.63 -1.69 -10.43
N GLU A 41 8.64 -2.85 -11.09
CA GLU A 41 9.26 -4.05 -10.53
C GLU A 41 10.77 -3.84 -10.32
N LEU A 42 11.29 -4.47 -9.27
CA LEU A 42 12.71 -4.40 -8.93
C LEU A 42 13.56 -4.78 -10.16
N PHE A 43 14.53 -3.91 -10.50
CA PHE A 43 15.48 -4.08 -11.61
C PHE A 43 14.92 -3.95 -13.04
N THR A 44 13.69 -3.44 -13.22
CA THR A 44 13.14 -3.17 -14.57
C THR A 44 13.48 -1.78 -15.12
N LEU A 45 13.95 -0.86 -14.26
CA LEU A 45 14.21 0.53 -14.63
C LEU A 45 15.63 0.75 -15.17
N SER A 46 15.75 1.68 -16.12
CA SER A 46 17.05 2.25 -16.48
C SER A 46 17.60 3.13 -15.35
N GLY A 47 18.90 3.42 -15.39
CA GLY A 47 19.53 4.31 -14.40
C GLY A 47 18.92 5.72 -14.40
N GLU A 48 18.53 6.23 -15.57
CA GLU A 48 17.88 7.54 -15.71
C GLU A 48 16.48 7.54 -15.09
N ASP A 49 15.68 6.50 -15.37
CA ASP A 49 14.33 6.36 -14.82
C ASP A 49 14.35 6.23 -13.30
N TYR A 50 15.35 5.55 -12.75
CA TYR A 50 15.54 5.44 -11.31
C TYR A 50 15.78 6.82 -10.66
N GLN A 51 16.61 7.67 -11.28
CA GLN A 51 16.87 9.02 -10.79
C GLN A 51 15.63 9.91 -10.85
N LEU A 52 14.82 9.76 -11.90
CA LEU A 52 13.54 10.46 -12.02
C LEU A 52 12.57 10.03 -10.91
N LEU A 53 12.43 8.72 -10.68
CA LEU A 53 11.59 8.17 -9.61
C LEU A 53 12.03 8.69 -8.24
N HIS A 54 13.33 8.65 -7.95
CA HIS A 54 13.88 9.17 -6.71
C HIS A 54 13.59 10.67 -6.53
N SER A 55 13.80 11.45 -7.59
CA SER A 55 13.53 12.90 -7.58
C SER A 55 12.06 13.23 -7.36
N LEU A 56 11.14 12.42 -7.90
CA LEU A 56 9.71 12.55 -7.69
C LEU A 56 9.33 12.28 -6.23
N TRP A 57 9.83 11.19 -5.64
CA TRP A 57 9.62 10.89 -4.22
C TRP A 57 10.16 12.00 -3.32
N TYR A 58 11.37 12.48 -3.58
CA TYR A 58 11.96 13.58 -2.83
C TYR A 58 11.09 14.85 -2.86
N LYS A 59 10.62 15.24 -4.06
CA LYS A 59 9.72 16.40 -4.21
C LYS A 59 8.40 16.20 -3.49
N ALA A 60 7.78 15.03 -3.62
CA ALA A 60 6.50 14.73 -2.97
C ALA A 60 6.60 14.84 -1.44
N ILE A 61 7.64 14.25 -0.84
CA ILE A 61 7.88 14.30 0.60
C ILE A 61 8.15 15.72 1.06
N LYS A 62 8.93 16.49 0.29
CA LYS A 62 9.32 17.87 0.65
C LYS A 62 8.16 18.86 0.67
N VAL A 63 7.10 18.61 -0.12
CA VAL A 63 5.93 19.50 -0.20
C VAL A 63 4.95 19.28 0.95
N LEU A 64 5.08 18.17 1.69
CA LEU A 64 4.16 17.86 2.77
C LEU A 64 4.28 18.86 3.93
N PRO A 65 3.16 19.21 4.58
CA PRO A 65 3.17 20.07 5.76
C PRO A 65 4.00 19.49 6.90
N GLU A 66 4.45 20.37 7.80
CA GLU A 66 5.07 19.96 9.06
C GLU A 66 4.16 19.00 9.85
N TYR A 67 4.76 18.09 10.61
CA TYR A 67 4.06 17.06 11.40
C TYR A 67 3.24 16.04 10.59
N THR A 68 3.53 15.90 9.29
CA THR A 68 3.02 14.78 8.48
C THR A 68 3.93 13.56 8.64
N VAL A 69 3.36 12.42 9.04
CA VAL A 69 4.05 11.13 9.09
C VAL A 69 3.70 10.31 7.85
N ILE A 70 4.72 9.85 7.13
CA ILE A 70 4.55 8.98 5.98
C ILE A 70 4.88 7.55 6.40
N HIS A 71 3.96 6.63 6.15
CA HIS A 71 4.17 5.21 6.36
C HIS A 71 4.00 4.47 5.03
N LYS A 72 5.11 3.93 4.50
CA LYS A 72 5.12 3.10 3.30
C LYS A 72 5.13 1.64 3.72
N GLN A 73 4.16 0.88 3.23
CA GLN A 73 4.02 -0.54 3.52
C GLN A 73 4.08 -1.35 2.23
N ASP A 74 5.10 -2.22 2.13
CA ASP A 74 5.29 -3.10 1.00
C ASP A 74 4.91 -4.53 1.34
N TRP A 75 3.95 -5.08 0.60
CA TRP A 75 3.51 -6.46 0.72
C TRP A 75 4.01 -7.24 -0.48
N PHE A 76 4.66 -8.36 -0.20
CA PHE A 76 5.14 -9.29 -1.21
C PHE A 76 4.43 -10.62 -1.02
N LEU A 77 3.49 -10.93 -1.92
CA LEU A 77 2.72 -12.16 -1.88
C LEU A 77 3.16 -13.07 -3.01
N LYS A 78 3.40 -14.34 -2.70
CA LYS A 78 3.65 -15.35 -3.73
C LYS A 78 2.32 -15.72 -4.36
N GLU A 79 2.10 -15.28 -5.58
CA GLU A 79 0.91 -15.59 -6.37
C GLU A 79 1.31 -16.43 -7.59
N ASN A 80 0.37 -17.19 -8.14
CA ASN A 80 0.59 -17.97 -9.35
C ASN A 80 -0.04 -17.24 -10.53
N TYR A 81 0.68 -17.19 -11.66
CA TYR A 81 0.16 -16.58 -12.87
C TYR A 81 -1.06 -17.36 -13.40
N THR A 82 -2.16 -16.65 -13.60
CA THR A 82 -3.41 -17.21 -14.14
C THR A 82 -3.55 -16.78 -15.60
N PRO A 83 -3.46 -17.70 -16.57
CA PRO A 83 -3.45 -17.32 -17.97
C PRO A 83 -4.85 -16.91 -18.45
N ASN A 84 -4.93 -15.84 -19.22
CA ASN A 84 -6.18 -15.39 -19.82
C ASN A 84 -6.36 -15.98 -21.23
N LEU A 85 -6.82 -17.23 -21.28
CA LEU A 85 -6.95 -18.00 -22.52
C LEU A 85 -8.24 -17.72 -23.32
N GLN A 86 -9.14 -16.86 -22.82
CA GLN A 86 -10.48 -16.63 -23.39
C GLN A 86 -10.58 -15.36 -24.26
N SER A 87 -9.49 -14.60 -24.43
CA SER A 87 -9.52 -13.39 -25.25
C SER A 87 -9.57 -13.72 -26.75
N GLU A 88 -10.58 -13.19 -27.44
CA GLU A 88 -10.95 -13.49 -28.84
C GLU A 88 -9.87 -13.07 -29.88
N ASN A 89 -8.84 -12.32 -29.46
CA ASN A 89 -7.76 -11.79 -30.30
C ASN A 89 -6.36 -12.35 -29.94
N THR A 90 -6.25 -13.61 -29.54
CA THR A 90 -4.94 -14.18 -29.14
C THR A 90 -4.14 -14.71 -30.33
N THR A 91 -3.14 -13.94 -30.75
CA THR A 91 -2.09 -14.36 -31.70
C THR A 91 -1.37 -15.61 -31.19
N PHE A 92 -0.83 -16.44 -32.09
CA PHE A 92 -0.07 -17.66 -31.75
C PHE A 92 1.01 -17.43 -30.68
N LEU A 93 1.70 -16.28 -30.75
CA LEU A 93 2.73 -15.89 -29.77
C LEU A 93 2.13 -15.59 -28.40
N SER A 94 1.03 -14.84 -28.31
CA SER A 94 0.33 -14.55 -27.06
C SER A 94 -0.13 -15.85 -26.40
N ARG A 95 -0.70 -16.78 -27.15
CA ARG A 95 -1.13 -18.08 -26.61
C ARG A 95 0.03 -18.93 -26.11
N SER A 96 1.17 -18.88 -26.79
CA SER A 96 2.39 -19.58 -26.35
C SER A 96 2.99 -18.95 -25.09
N TYR A 97 2.94 -17.62 -24.97
CA TYR A 97 3.33 -16.87 -23.78
C TYR A 97 2.46 -17.25 -22.57
N GLU A 98 1.13 -17.18 -22.70
CA GLU A 98 0.18 -17.55 -21.63
C GLU A 98 0.43 -18.98 -21.12
N LYS A 99 0.67 -19.93 -22.04
CA LYS A 99 0.97 -21.32 -21.68
C LYS A 99 2.33 -21.48 -20.99
N HIS A 100 3.34 -20.72 -21.42
CA HIS A 100 4.69 -20.80 -20.86
C HIS A 100 4.72 -20.35 -19.39
N PHE A 101 3.93 -19.33 -19.06
CA PHE A 101 3.86 -18.76 -17.71
C PHE A 101 2.75 -19.36 -16.84
N ASN A 102 1.90 -20.24 -17.37
CA ASN A 102 0.85 -20.90 -16.60
C ASN A 102 1.41 -21.55 -15.32
N GLU A 103 0.75 -21.27 -14.19
CA GLU A 103 1.09 -21.78 -12.85
C GLU A 103 2.49 -21.40 -12.33
N ARG A 104 3.22 -20.52 -13.02
CA ARG A 104 4.51 -20.07 -12.51
C ARG A 104 4.30 -19.14 -11.32
N PRO A 105 4.98 -19.41 -10.19
CA PRO A 105 4.91 -18.52 -9.04
C PRO A 105 5.71 -17.25 -9.32
N PHE A 106 5.13 -16.10 -9.00
CA PHE A 106 5.81 -14.82 -9.01
C PHE A 106 5.56 -14.09 -7.69
N LEU A 107 6.39 -13.09 -7.40
CA LEU A 107 6.25 -12.27 -6.21
C LEU A 107 5.43 -11.03 -6.58
N HIS A 108 4.15 -11.03 -6.23
CA HIS A 108 3.29 -9.90 -6.45
C HIS A 108 3.55 -8.83 -5.38
N HIS A 109 3.97 -7.65 -5.84
CA HIS A 109 4.24 -6.50 -4.98
C HIS A 109 3.02 -5.58 -4.92
N ARG A 110 2.56 -5.29 -3.70
CA ARG A 110 1.54 -4.27 -3.44
C ARG A 110 2.13 -3.25 -2.48
N CYS A 111 2.17 -1.98 -2.89
CA CYS A 111 2.64 -0.90 -2.05
C CYS A 111 1.47 -0.04 -1.59
N TYR A 112 1.33 0.13 -0.28
CA TYR A 112 0.39 1.08 0.31
C TYR A 112 1.17 2.23 0.94
N LEU A 113 0.68 3.45 0.74
CA LEU A 113 1.25 4.66 1.31
C LEU A 113 0.20 5.29 2.21
N PHE A 114 0.52 5.45 3.49
CA PHE A 114 -0.33 6.12 4.45
C PHE A 114 0.29 7.47 4.81
N LEU A 115 -0.48 8.54 4.63
CA LEU A 115 -0.13 9.88 5.07
C LEU A 115 -0.95 10.19 6.31
N ASN A 116 -0.30 10.31 7.46
CA ASN A 116 -0.94 10.70 8.70
C ASN A 116 -0.63 12.17 9.01
N SER A 117 -1.67 12.99 9.10
CA SER A 117 -1.59 14.38 9.55
C SER A 117 -1.99 14.43 11.01
N THR A 118 -1.00 14.68 11.86
CA THR A 118 -1.22 14.82 13.31
C THR A 118 -1.85 16.18 13.60
N ALA A 119 -3.02 16.22 14.24
CA ALA A 119 -3.70 17.48 14.57
C ALA A 119 -2.99 18.25 15.69
N CYS A 120 -2.23 17.54 16.53
CA CYS A 120 -1.49 18.11 17.64
C CYS A 120 -0.02 18.31 17.24
N GLY A 121 0.33 19.53 16.81
CA GLY A 121 1.73 19.95 16.84
C GLY A 121 2.18 19.92 18.30
N TYR A 122 3.03 18.95 18.67
CA TYR A 122 3.59 18.84 20.01
C TYR A 122 4.15 20.20 20.47
N ARG A 123 3.44 20.83 21.41
CA ARG A 123 3.94 21.83 22.34
C ARG A 123 3.69 21.33 23.74
#